data_AF-A0A2Z2P9W3-F1
#
_entry.id   AF-A0A2Z2P9W3-F1
#
_cell.length_a   1.000
_cell.length_b   1.000
_cell.length_c   1.000
_cell.angle_alpha   90.00
_cell.angle_beta   90.00
_cell.angle_gamma   90.00
#
_symmetry.space_group_name_H-M   'P 1'
#
loop_
_entity.id
_entity.type
_entity.pdbx_description
1 polymer ?
#
loop_
_entity_poly.entity_id
_entity_poly.type
_entity_poly.pdbx_seq_one_letter_code
_entity_poly.pdbx_strand_id
1 'polypeptide(L)'
;MLAALGQTAYVAATYLTPPPKDAAVQKPLTAALFWLCLAASTPLPSPAPAAPAIPEAVLPYFDAGHRWSLQRRLRELAVIERPLLRMREELAECRGTPCLTPAEAAAAAYGAGLGETARGRFIFEVRSGAGPRNRFLPKDETLFYLGSERLFGDYGVLVLAITPEALDGLMNPPGTAPQGKPAAPSTGRMTRRFIGKTLIVDGEVGLRFIENIDWDTGQRNGHGRYQMWLRVTDPAQVRVVGTE
;
A
#
# COMPACT_ATOMS: atom_id res chain seq x y z
N MET A 1 -38.52 24.02 30.90
CA MET A 1 -38.37 23.89 32.36
C MET A 1 -36.88 23.81 32.67
N LEU A 2 -36.35 24.88 33.30
CA LEU A 2 -35.11 25.04 34.09
C LEU A 2 -33.83 24.28 33.63
N ALA A 3 -32.75 24.93 33.16
CA ALA A 3 -31.77 25.77 33.91
C ALA A 3 -31.11 24.98 35.09
N ALA A 4 -29.81 25.02 35.40
CA ALA A 4 -28.77 26.00 35.10
C ALA A 4 -27.38 25.48 35.58
N LEU A 5 -26.33 26.07 35.01
CA LEU A 5 -25.12 26.65 35.64
C LEU A 5 -24.12 25.81 36.46
N GLY A 6 -22.85 26.08 36.15
CA GLY A 6 -21.68 25.79 36.99
C GLY A 6 -20.37 26.39 36.44
N GLN A 7 -20.37 27.68 36.12
CA GLN A 7 -19.14 28.48 36.00
C GLN A 7 -18.84 29.14 37.34
N THR A 8 -17.58 29.04 37.81
CA THR A 8 -16.83 30.02 38.64
C THR A 8 -15.48 29.37 39.00
N ALA A 9 -14.35 30.02 39.17
CA ALA A 9 -13.75 31.30 38.78
C ALA A 9 -12.40 31.34 39.52
N TYR A 10 -11.38 31.98 38.91
CA TYR A 10 -10.29 32.73 39.55
C TYR A 10 -9.53 32.17 40.77
N VAL A 11 -8.20 32.11 40.67
CA VAL A 11 -7.31 33.01 41.43
C VAL A 11 -6.08 33.36 40.58
N ALA A 12 -6.01 34.62 40.15
CA ALA A 12 -4.75 35.29 39.92
C ALA A 12 -4.40 36.06 41.20
N ALA A 13 -3.22 35.84 41.75
CA ALA A 13 -2.66 36.65 42.81
C ALA A 13 -1.19 36.93 42.49
N THR A 14 -0.95 38.13 41.97
CA THR A 14 0.30 38.87 42.12
C THR A 14 0.48 39.23 43.60
N TYR A 15 1.68 39.12 44.16
CA TYR A 15 2.40 40.24 44.78
C TYR A 15 3.81 39.82 45.22
N LEU A 16 4.72 40.77 44.98
CA LEU A 16 6.13 40.80 45.31
C LEU A 16 6.39 40.72 46.83
N THR A 17 7.35 39.89 47.21
CA THR A 17 8.22 40.12 48.38
C THR A 17 9.65 39.69 48.02
N PRO A 18 10.68 40.51 48.26
CA PRO A 18 12.07 40.10 48.04
C PRO A 18 12.50 39.07 49.10
N PRO A 19 13.41 38.12 48.76
CA PRO A 19 13.83 37.09 49.70
C PRO A 19 14.78 37.66 50.77
N PRO A 20 14.73 37.14 52.01
CA PRO A 20 15.76 37.42 53.00
C PRO A 20 17.10 36.82 52.57
N LYS A 21 18.17 37.59 52.76
CA LYS A 21 19.55 37.10 52.66
C LYS A 21 19.78 36.13 53.81
N ASP A 22 20.47 35.03 53.50
CA ASP A 22 20.98 34.02 54.43
C ASP A 22 19.98 32.95 54.88
N ALA A 23 19.71 31.98 54.00
CA ALA A 23 19.35 30.62 54.40
C ALA A 23 19.78 29.59 53.34
N ALA A 24 20.79 28.82 53.72
CA ALA A 24 21.14 27.46 53.32
C ALA A 24 20.56 26.85 52.02
N VAL A 25 21.50 26.46 51.17
CA VAL A 25 21.45 25.40 50.15
C VAL A 25 20.43 24.30 50.48
N GLN A 26 19.30 24.30 49.77
CA GLN A 26 18.45 23.12 49.59
C GLN A 26 18.20 22.93 48.10
N LYS A 27 18.69 21.80 47.58
CA LYS A 27 18.65 21.38 46.17
C LYS A 27 17.21 21.25 45.67
N PRO A 28 16.96 21.46 44.35
CA PRO A 28 15.60 21.54 43.82
C PRO A 28 15.05 20.14 43.56
N LEU A 29 14.08 19.71 44.36
CA LEU A 29 13.28 18.49 44.13
C LEU A 29 11.98 18.77 43.35
N THR A 30 11.79 20.00 42.87
CA THR A 30 10.52 20.44 42.26
C THR A 30 10.53 20.53 40.74
N ALA A 31 11.67 20.39 40.07
CA ALA A 31 11.74 20.43 38.58
C ALA A 31 11.49 19.08 37.90
N ALA A 32 11.60 17.95 38.62
CA ALA A 32 11.45 16.62 38.04
C ALA A 32 9.98 16.19 37.84
N LEU A 33 9.05 16.73 38.65
CA LEU A 33 7.63 16.35 38.58
C LEU A 33 6.89 16.98 37.39
N PHE A 34 7.37 18.10 36.85
CA PHE A 34 6.72 18.73 35.68
C PHE A 34 7.04 17.98 34.37
N TRP A 35 8.22 17.34 34.27
CA TRP A 35 8.59 16.51 33.11
C TRP A 35 7.98 15.10 33.14
N LEU A 36 7.70 14.55 34.33
CA LEU A 36 7.06 13.23 34.45
C LEU A 36 5.58 13.22 34.07
N CYS A 37 4.86 14.34 34.19
CA CYS A 37 3.45 14.42 33.79
C CYS A 37 3.24 14.71 32.29
N LEU A 38 4.23 15.24 31.56
CA LEU A 38 4.10 15.47 30.12
C LEU A 38 4.38 14.22 29.26
N ALA A 39 5.04 13.20 29.81
CA ALA A 39 5.29 11.94 29.11
C ALA A 39 4.11 10.94 29.17
N ALA A 40 3.18 11.12 30.11
CA ALA A 40 2.08 10.19 30.36
C ALA A 40 0.89 10.31 29.39
N SER A 41 0.90 11.32 28.51
CA SER A 41 -0.20 11.59 27.57
C SER A 41 0.12 11.22 26.12
N THR A 42 1.24 10.52 25.86
CA THR A 42 1.42 9.93 24.54
C THR A 42 0.50 8.73 24.44
N PRO A 43 -0.55 8.75 23.58
CA PRO A 43 -1.35 7.56 23.36
C PRO A 43 -0.40 6.45 22.92
N LEU A 44 -0.49 5.30 23.59
CA LEU A 44 0.24 4.10 23.17
C LEU A 44 0.02 3.93 21.65
N PRO A 45 1.09 3.71 20.86
CA PRO A 45 0.92 3.47 19.44
C PRO A 45 -0.07 2.32 19.30
N SER A 46 -1.19 2.55 18.61
CA SER A 46 -2.17 1.51 18.35
C SER A 46 -1.44 0.27 17.82
N PRO A 47 -1.79 -0.93 18.31
CA PRO A 47 -1.15 -2.15 17.83
C PRO A 47 -1.23 -2.16 16.30
N ALA A 48 -0.12 -2.53 15.65
CA ALA A 48 -0.10 -2.63 14.21
C ALA A 48 -1.26 -3.52 13.76
N PRO A 49 -1.98 -3.16 12.67
CA PRO A 49 -3.01 -4.04 12.14
C PRO A 49 -2.39 -5.42 11.90
N ALA A 50 -3.08 -6.47 12.35
CA ALA A 50 -2.60 -7.82 12.14
C ALA A 50 -2.49 -8.06 10.63
N ALA A 51 -1.33 -8.52 10.18
CA ALA A 51 -1.17 -8.91 8.79
C ALA A 51 -2.17 -10.02 8.45
N PRO A 52 -2.76 -10.01 7.25
CA PRO A 52 -3.68 -11.07 6.86
C PRO A 52 -2.97 -12.43 6.91
N ALA A 53 -3.64 -13.43 7.48
CA ALA A 53 -3.11 -14.78 7.55
C ALA A 53 -3.17 -15.44 6.16
N ILE A 54 -2.10 -16.16 5.78
CA ILE A 54 -2.12 -17.00 4.59
C ILE A 54 -2.97 -18.24 4.91
N PRO A 55 -3.94 -18.61 4.07
CA PRO A 55 -4.74 -19.81 4.32
C PRO A 55 -3.88 -21.08 4.41
N GLU A 56 -4.23 -22.01 5.30
CA GLU A 56 -3.43 -23.23 5.49
C GLU A 56 -3.37 -24.11 4.23
N ALA A 57 -4.39 -24.03 3.38
CA ALA A 57 -4.50 -24.79 2.13
C ALA A 57 -3.36 -24.52 1.13
N VAL A 58 -2.69 -23.37 1.24
CA VAL A 58 -1.62 -22.97 0.31
C VAL A 58 -0.23 -23.41 0.80
N LEU A 59 -0.12 -23.83 2.07
CA LEU A 59 1.14 -24.20 2.70
C LEU A 59 1.90 -25.36 2.02
N PRO A 60 1.29 -26.33 1.31
CA PRO A 60 2.01 -27.39 0.61
C PRO A 60 2.83 -26.89 -0.60
N TYR A 61 2.48 -25.73 -1.17
CA TYR A 61 3.16 -25.18 -2.36
C TYR A 61 4.45 -24.42 -2.01
N PHE A 62 4.75 -24.28 -0.72
CA PHE A 62 5.91 -23.54 -0.22
C PHE A 62 6.66 -24.41 0.77
N ASP A 63 7.96 -24.59 0.56
CA ASP A 63 8.81 -25.12 1.63
C ASP A 63 8.72 -24.21 2.88
N ALA A 64 9.12 -24.73 4.03
CA ALA A 64 9.00 -24.01 5.29
C ALA A 64 9.76 -22.66 5.29
N GLY A 65 10.85 -22.54 4.51
CA GLY A 65 11.63 -21.31 4.38
C GLY A 65 10.90 -20.23 3.59
N HIS A 66 10.25 -20.62 2.49
CA HIS A 66 9.40 -19.74 1.68
C HIS A 66 8.18 -19.25 2.47
N ARG A 67 7.55 -20.11 3.27
CA ARG A 67 6.41 -19.75 4.14
C ARG A 67 6.78 -18.70 5.17
N TRP A 68 7.90 -18.88 5.86
CA TRP A 68 8.38 -17.92 6.87
C TRP A 68 8.72 -16.57 6.23
N SER A 69 9.35 -16.60 5.06
CA SER A 69 9.70 -15.39 4.30
C SER A 69 8.47 -14.62 3.84
N LEU A 70 7.44 -15.33 3.35
CA LEU A 70 6.17 -14.72 2.94
C LEU A 70 5.41 -14.11 4.12
N GLN A 71 5.24 -14.84 5.22
CA GLN A 71 4.53 -14.30 6.40
C GLN A 71 5.27 -13.10 7.01
N ARG A 72 6.62 -13.14 7.04
CA ARG A 72 7.42 -11.97 7.45
C ARG A 72 7.18 -10.79 6.53
N ARG A 73 7.18 -11.03 5.21
CA ARG A 73 6.95 -9.98 4.22
C ARG A 73 5.55 -9.38 4.29
N LEU A 74 4.51 -10.19 4.49
CA LEU A 74 3.14 -9.68 4.68
C LEU A 74 3.03 -8.76 5.91
N ARG A 75 3.76 -9.07 6.99
CA ARG A 75 3.86 -8.16 8.15
C ARG A 75 4.58 -6.86 7.83
N GLU A 76 5.68 -6.92 7.07
CA GLU A 76 6.39 -5.71 6.62
C GLU A 76 5.47 -4.85 5.74
N LEU A 77 4.75 -5.47 4.79
CA LEU A 77 3.81 -4.78 3.90
C LEU A 77 2.66 -4.15 4.68
N ALA A 78 2.08 -4.83 5.67
CA ALA A 78 1.02 -4.26 6.51
C ALA A 78 1.46 -2.97 7.24
N VAL A 79 2.76 -2.83 7.55
CA VAL A 79 3.31 -1.58 8.10
C VAL A 79 3.46 -0.52 7.01
N ILE A 80 4.00 -0.88 5.85
CA ILE A 80 4.18 0.01 4.69
C ILE A 80 2.83 0.55 4.20
N GLU A 81 1.77 -0.26 4.27
CA GLU A 81 0.44 0.01 3.75
C GLU A 81 -0.46 0.83 4.70
N ARG A 82 0.03 1.22 5.89
CA ARG A 82 -0.75 2.07 6.82
C ARG A 82 -1.34 3.34 6.18
N PRO A 83 -0.65 4.06 5.28
CA PRO A 83 -1.24 5.20 4.57
C PRO A 83 -2.41 4.78 3.66
N LEU A 84 -2.30 3.62 2.98
CA LEU A 84 -3.37 3.09 2.12
C LEU A 84 -4.58 2.64 2.95
N LEU A 85 -4.35 2.01 4.12
CA LEU A 85 -5.41 1.61 5.03
C LEU A 85 -6.22 2.82 5.53
N ARG A 86 -5.56 3.92 5.87
CA ARG A 86 -6.24 5.18 6.23
C ARG A 86 -7.01 5.76 5.05
N MET A 87 -6.38 5.83 3.88
CA MET A 87 -7.03 6.35 2.67
C MET A 87 -8.28 5.53 2.30
N ARG A 88 -8.24 4.20 2.47
CA ARG A 88 -9.38 3.31 2.24
C ARG A 88 -10.62 3.70 3.05
N GLU A 89 -10.46 4.20 4.27
CA GLU A 89 -11.57 4.63 5.13
C GLU A 89 -12.25 5.91 4.60
N GLU A 90 -11.48 6.75 3.91
CA GLU A 90 -11.93 8.05 3.40
C GLU A 90 -12.62 7.90 2.03
N LEU A 91 -12.19 6.93 1.20
CA LEU A 91 -12.64 6.73 -0.17
C LEU A 91 -14.06 6.16 -0.28
N ALA A 92 -14.92 6.87 -1.00
CA ALA A 92 -16.31 6.47 -1.23
C ALA A 92 -16.42 5.12 -1.97
N GLU A 93 -15.49 4.87 -2.89
CA GLU A 93 -15.40 3.65 -3.69
C GLU A 93 -15.15 2.41 -2.84
N CYS A 94 -14.61 2.56 -1.63
CA CYS A 94 -14.29 1.44 -0.74
C CYS A 94 -15.38 1.15 0.32
N ARG A 95 -16.43 1.99 0.43
CA ARG A 95 -17.45 1.86 1.49
C ARG A 95 -18.44 0.71 1.28
N GLY A 96 -18.78 0.37 0.03
CA GLY A 96 -19.75 -0.69 -0.29
C GLY A 96 -19.10 -2.04 -0.59
N THR A 97 -17.93 -2.02 -1.22
CA THR A 97 -17.10 -3.21 -1.46
C THR A 97 -15.71 -2.86 -0.97
N PRO A 98 -15.21 -3.49 0.11
CA PRO A 98 -13.95 -3.11 0.71
C PRO A 98 -12.82 -3.28 -0.29
N CYS A 99 -12.04 -2.23 -0.48
CA CYS A 99 -10.84 -2.28 -1.29
C CYS A 99 -9.77 -3.10 -0.56
N LEU A 100 -9.16 -4.06 -1.26
CA LEU A 100 -8.05 -4.87 -0.79
C LEU A 100 -6.73 -4.13 -1.00
N THR A 101 -5.90 -4.04 0.04
CA THR A 101 -4.51 -3.58 -0.08
C THR A 101 -3.64 -4.64 -0.75
N PRO A 102 -2.38 -4.34 -1.16
CA PRO A 102 -1.51 -5.37 -1.73
C PRO A 102 -1.28 -6.58 -0.81
N ALA A 103 -1.15 -6.40 0.51
CA ALA A 103 -1.04 -7.51 1.45
C ALA A 103 -2.33 -8.36 1.54
N GLU A 104 -3.51 -7.73 1.51
CA GLU A 104 -4.80 -8.44 1.50
C GLU A 104 -5.02 -9.15 0.15
N ALA A 105 -4.64 -8.52 -0.95
CA ALA A 105 -4.64 -9.11 -2.29
C ALA A 105 -3.69 -10.32 -2.37
N ALA A 106 -2.55 -10.27 -1.67
CA ALA A 106 -1.67 -11.42 -1.52
C ALA A 106 -2.38 -12.55 -0.81
N ALA A 107 -2.94 -12.31 0.37
CA ALA A 107 -3.67 -13.35 1.10
C ALA A 107 -4.81 -13.96 0.27
N ALA A 108 -5.54 -13.15 -0.50
CA ALA A 108 -6.59 -13.60 -1.41
C ALA A 108 -6.04 -14.45 -2.58
N ALA A 109 -5.01 -13.98 -3.27
CA ALA A 109 -4.41 -14.69 -4.40
C ALA A 109 -3.79 -16.03 -3.98
N TYR A 110 -3.06 -16.03 -2.87
CA TYR A 110 -2.52 -17.26 -2.29
C TYR A 110 -3.66 -18.17 -1.85
N GLY A 111 -4.68 -17.64 -1.18
CA GLY A 111 -5.85 -18.39 -0.73
C GLY A 111 -6.64 -19.08 -1.84
N ALA A 112 -6.73 -18.47 -3.03
CA ALA A 112 -7.36 -19.07 -4.20
C ALA A 112 -6.58 -20.29 -4.73
N GLY A 113 -5.24 -20.26 -4.62
CA GLY A 113 -4.36 -21.33 -5.09
C GLY A 113 -3.79 -21.06 -6.48
N LEU A 114 -2.94 -21.99 -6.95
CA LEU A 114 -2.27 -21.86 -8.25
C LEU A 114 -3.23 -22.13 -9.40
N GLY A 115 -3.26 -21.23 -10.39
CA GLY A 115 -4.14 -21.33 -11.54
C GLY A 115 -5.54 -20.75 -11.30
N GLU A 116 -5.87 -20.42 -10.06
CA GLU A 116 -7.14 -19.81 -9.66
C GLU A 116 -6.99 -18.29 -9.46
N THR A 117 -8.13 -17.59 -9.49
CA THR A 117 -8.18 -16.14 -9.27
C THR A 117 -9.17 -15.77 -8.17
N ALA A 118 -8.90 -14.66 -7.49
CA ALA A 118 -9.80 -14.05 -6.52
C ALA A 118 -10.30 -12.71 -7.05
N ARG A 119 -11.62 -12.55 -7.16
CA ARG A 119 -12.24 -11.30 -7.59
C ARG A 119 -12.26 -10.27 -6.45
N GLY A 120 -12.01 -9.01 -6.77
CA GLY A 120 -12.07 -7.94 -5.80
C GLY A 120 -11.94 -6.55 -6.39
N ARG A 121 -12.00 -5.57 -5.48
CA ARG A 121 -11.58 -4.19 -5.71
C ARG A 121 -10.27 -3.99 -4.95
N PHE A 122 -9.29 -3.38 -5.58
CA PHE A 122 -7.93 -3.29 -5.06
C PHE A 122 -7.49 -1.84 -4.98
N ILE A 123 -6.79 -1.47 -3.92
CA ILE A 123 -6.21 -0.13 -3.75
C ILE A 123 -4.70 -0.25 -3.58
N PHE A 124 -3.93 0.47 -4.40
CA PHE A 124 -2.48 0.51 -4.23
C PHE A 124 -1.83 1.77 -4.82
N GLU A 125 -0.68 2.15 -4.27
CA GLU A 125 0.18 3.20 -4.79
C GLU A 125 1.13 2.64 -5.85
N VAL A 126 1.23 3.30 -7.00
CA VAL A 126 2.13 2.88 -8.07
C VAL A 126 3.55 3.33 -7.76
N ARG A 127 4.46 2.37 -7.57
CA ARG A 127 5.87 2.63 -7.21
C ARG A 127 6.88 2.23 -8.29
N SER A 128 6.46 1.44 -9.25
CA SER A 128 7.28 1.05 -10.39
C SER A 128 6.44 0.85 -11.64
N GLY A 129 7.10 0.83 -12.79
CA GLY A 129 6.50 0.38 -14.03
C GLY A 129 7.52 -0.28 -14.94
N ALA A 130 7.04 -1.23 -15.74
CA ALA A 130 7.84 -1.93 -16.73
C ALA A 130 7.09 -2.03 -18.06
N GLY A 131 7.87 -2.00 -19.14
CA GLY A 131 7.33 -2.12 -20.50
C GLY A 131 6.92 -3.53 -20.85
N PRO A 132 6.54 -3.74 -22.12
CA PRO A 132 6.26 -5.06 -22.65
C PRO A 132 7.51 -5.93 -22.51
N ARG A 133 7.47 -6.85 -21.55
CA ARG A 133 8.51 -7.87 -21.36
C ARG A 133 8.05 -9.13 -22.05
N ASN A 134 8.48 -9.30 -23.30
CA ASN A 134 8.19 -10.48 -24.13
C ASN A 134 8.86 -11.77 -23.60
N ARG A 135 9.75 -11.69 -22.61
CA ARG A 135 10.57 -12.84 -22.18
C ARG A 135 9.87 -13.78 -21.18
N PHE A 136 8.83 -13.32 -20.49
CA PHE A 136 8.14 -14.08 -19.42
C PHE A 136 6.73 -14.54 -19.81
N LEU A 137 6.28 -14.19 -21.01
CA LEU A 137 4.94 -14.44 -21.53
C LEU A 137 4.99 -15.25 -22.83
N PRO A 138 3.89 -15.91 -23.23
CA PRO A 138 3.71 -16.38 -24.61
C PRO A 138 4.04 -15.28 -25.62
N LYS A 139 4.62 -15.63 -26.78
CA LYS A 139 5.13 -14.68 -27.79
C LYS A 139 4.07 -13.71 -28.34
N ASP A 140 2.80 -14.04 -28.17
CA ASP A 140 1.61 -13.32 -28.60
C ASP A 140 1.00 -12.42 -27.52
N GLU A 141 1.49 -12.50 -26.27
CA GLU A 141 0.95 -11.72 -25.16
C GLU A 141 1.85 -10.51 -24.85
N THR A 142 1.39 -9.32 -25.22
CA THR A 142 2.03 -8.04 -24.87
C THR A 142 1.33 -7.44 -23.65
N LEU A 143 2.05 -7.23 -22.55
CA LEU A 143 1.51 -6.64 -21.33
C LEU A 143 2.44 -5.56 -20.78
N PHE A 144 1.86 -4.47 -20.29
CA PHE A 144 2.55 -3.41 -19.56
C PHE A 144 2.31 -3.59 -18.07
N TYR A 145 3.28 -3.18 -17.24
CA TYR A 145 3.24 -3.49 -15.83
C TYR A 145 3.35 -2.24 -14.96
N LEU A 146 2.50 -2.18 -13.92
CA LEU A 146 2.64 -1.27 -12.79
C LEU A 146 2.77 -2.09 -11.51
N GLY A 147 3.69 -1.71 -10.63
CA GLY A 147 3.95 -2.43 -9.39
C GLY A 147 3.64 -1.58 -8.15
N SER A 148 3.11 -2.23 -7.12
CA SER A 148 2.90 -1.63 -5.79
C SER A 148 4.20 -1.37 -5.03
N GLU A 149 5.32 -1.92 -5.51
CA GLU A 149 6.66 -1.71 -4.96
C GLU A 149 7.68 -1.41 -6.06
N ARG A 150 8.84 -0.89 -5.65
CA ARG A 150 9.93 -0.56 -6.57
C ARG A 150 10.48 -1.78 -7.30
N LEU A 151 10.57 -2.92 -6.60
CA LEU A 151 11.13 -4.15 -7.11
C LEU A 151 10.02 -5.17 -7.36
N PHE A 152 9.77 -5.51 -8.62
CA PHE A 152 8.91 -6.63 -9.03
C PHE A 152 9.42 -8.01 -8.55
N GLY A 153 10.57 -8.06 -7.85
CA GLY A 153 11.17 -9.27 -7.31
C GLY A 153 10.59 -9.70 -5.97
N ASP A 154 10.02 -8.75 -5.23
CA ASP A 154 9.68 -8.95 -3.83
C ASP A 154 8.36 -9.72 -3.67
N TYR A 155 8.26 -10.53 -2.63
CA TYR A 155 7.01 -11.19 -2.25
C TYR A 155 5.94 -10.16 -1.86
N GLY A 156 4.68 -10.50 -2.17
CA GLY A 156 3.53 -9.64 -1.85
C GLY A 156 3.39 -8.41 -2.75
N VAL A 157 4.25 -8.25 -3.76
CA VAL A 157 4.11 -7.15 -4.73
C VAL A 157 2.91 -7.42 -5.64
N LEU A 158 1.92 -6.53 -5.56
CA LEU A 158 0.80 -6.53 -6.48
C LEU A 158 1.25 -5.91 -7.80
N VAL A 159 1.08 -6.66 -8.89
CA VAL A 159 1.42 -6.22 -10.24
C VAL A 159 0.14 -6.08 -11.05
N LEU A 160 -0.11 -4.89 -11.60
CA LEU A 160 -1.09 -4.75 -12.68
C LEU A 160 -0.46 -5.20 -13.98
N ALA A 161 -1.10 -6.15 -14.66
CA ALA A 161 -0.74 -6.61 -15.99
C ALA A 161 -1.76 -6.04 -16.99
N ILE A 162 -1.38 -4.98 -17.69
CA ILE A 162 -2.26 -4.12 -18.49
C ILE A 162 -2.08 -4.45 -19.97
N THR A 163 -3.17 -4.74 -20.66
CA THR A 163 -3.17 -4.93 -22.13
C THR A 163 -2.86 -3.62 -22.87
N PRO A 164 -2.34 -3.66 -24.11
CA PRO A 164 -2.08 -2.47 -24.90
C PRO A 164 -3.33 -1.61 -25.10
N GLU A 165 -4.47 -2.23 -25.33
CA GLU A 165 -5.77 -1.58 -25.55
C GLU A 165 -6.23 -0.86 -24.28
N ALA A 166 -6.15 -1.53 -23.12
CA ALA A 166 -6.49 -0.91 -21.85
C ALA A 166 -5.55 0.24 -21.51
N LEU A 167 -4.25 0.06 -21.74
CA LEU A 167 -3.28 1.13 -21.49
C LEU A 167 -3.54 2.33 -22.40
N ASP A 168 -3.88 2.12 -23.67
CA ASP A 168 -4.21 3.23 -24.57
C ASP A 168 -5.40 4.05 -24.06
N GLY A 169 -6.48 3.38 -23.62
CA GLY A 169 -7.63 4.05 -23.02
C GLY A 169 -7.31 4.77 -21.71
N LEU A 170 -6.41 4.23 -20.88
CA LEU A 170 -5.94 4.88 -19.65
C LEU A 170 -5.06 6.10 -19.91
N MET A 171 -4.29 6.08 -21.00
CA MET A 171 -3.40 7.17 -21.40
C MET A 171 -4.13 8.28 -22.14
N ASN A 172 -5.24 7.95 -22.81
CA ASN A 172 -6.04 8.87 -23.63
C ASN A 172 -7.54 8.77 -23.27
N PRO A 173 -7.93 9.20 -22.06
CA PRO A 173 -9.31 9.10 -21.61
C PRO A 173 -10.27 9.93 -22.51
N PRO A 174 -11.52 9.47 -22.71
CA PRO A 174 -12.49 10.17 -23.56
C PRO A 174 -12.66 11.64 -23.12
N GLY A 175 -12.68 12.55 -24.10
CA GLY A 175 -12.75 14.00 -23.87
C GLY A 175 -11.39 14.71 -23.81
N THR A 176 -10.27 13.98 -23.69
CA THR A 176 -8.95 14.54 -23.97
C THR A 176 -8.71 14.52 -25.47
N ALA A 177 -8.96 15.65 -26.16
CA ALA A 177 -8.66 15.76 -27.59
C ALA A 177 -7.13 15.64 -27.79
N PRO A 178 -6.62 14.58 -28.43
CA PRO A 178 -5.21 14.51 -28.72
C PRO A 178 -4.91 15.59 -29.79
N GLN A 179 -4.04 16.54 -29.47
CA GLN A 179 -3.49 17.44 -30.48
C GLN A 179 -2.54 16.62 -31.38
N GLY A 180 -3.10 15.91 -32.35
CA GLY A 180 -2.38 15.05 -33.29
C GLY A 180 -2.61 13.55 -33.08
N LYS A 181 -1.82 12.73 -33.80
CA LYS A 181 -1.90 11.26 -33.69
C LYS A 181 -1.59 10.85 -32.25
N PRO A 182 -2.43 10.03 -31.59
CA PRO A 182 -2.13 9.51 -30.26
C PRO A 182 -0.74 8.87 -30.28
N ALA A 183 0.15 9.35 -29.43
CA ALA A 183 1.44 8.71 -29.28
C ALA A 183 1.21 7.28 -28.77
N ALA A 184 1.96 6.31 -29.30
CA ALA A 184 1.86 4.93 -28.85
C ALA A 184 2.09 4.83 -27.33
N PRO A 185 1.43 3.90 -26.63
CA PRO A 185 1.72 3.62 -25.25
C PRO A 185 3.17 3.18 -25.11
N SER A 186 3.89 3.80 -24.16
CA SER A 186 5.28 3.46 -23.86
C SER A 186 5.47 3.39 -22.36
N THR A 187 6.45 2.59 -21.92
CA THR A 187 6.81 2.48 -20.50
C THR A 187 7.07 3.84 -19.88
N GLY A 188 7.82 4.71 -20.58
CA GLY A 188 8.18 6.03 -20.06
C GLY A 188 6.99 6.97 -19.90
N ARG A 189 5.99 6.89 -20.79
CA ARG A 189 4.75 7.67 -20.66
C ARG A 189 3.86 7.14 -19.55
N MET A 190 3.70 5.82 -19.50
CA MET A 190 2.94 5.13 -18.46
C MET A 190 3.52 5.42 -17.07
N THR A 191 4.82 5.26 -16.87
CA THR A 191 5.47 5.53 -15.59
C THR A 191 5.34 7.00 -15.19
N ARG A 192 5.53 7.93 -16.12
CA ARG A 192 5.33 9.36 -15.85
C ARG A 192 3.89 9.69 -15.46
N ARG A 193 2.91 9.00 -16.03
CA ARG A 193 1.49 9.23 -15.75
C ARG A 193 1.08 8.70 -14.37
N PHE A 194 1.57 7.51 -14.00
CA PHE A 194 1.03 6.76 -12.87
C PHE A 194 1.94 6.67 -11.65
N ILE A 195 3.27 6.83 -11.75
CA ILE A 195 4.14 6.73 -10.56
C ILE A 195 3.74 7.76 -9.51
N GLY A 196 3.64 7.30 -8.26
CA GLY A 196 3.21 8.09 -7.10
C GLY A 196 1.71 8.35 -7.05
N LYS A 197 0.92 7.78 -7.97
CA LYS A 197 -0.54 7.83 -7.93
C LYS A 197 -1.09 6.62 -7.18
N THR A 198 -2.16 6.84 -6.44
CA THR A 198 -2.97 5.75 -5.91
C THR A 198 -4.03 5.38 -6.93
N LEU A 199 -4.18 4.08 -7.18
CA LEU A 199 -5.16 3.52 -8.08
C LEU A 199 -6.17 2.68 -7.31
N ILE A 200 -7.43 2.72 -7.76
CA ILE A 200 -8.45 1.74 -7.43
C ILE A 200 -8.66 0.88 -8.68
N VAL A 201 -8.60 -0.44 -8.53
CA VAL A 201 -8.73 -1.38 -9.64
C VAL A 201 -9.77 -2.44 -9.34
N ASP A 202 -10.75 -2.59 -10.21
CA ASP A 202 -11.74 -3.68 -10.17
C ASP A 202 -11.25 -4.85 -11.05
N GLY A 203 -11.14 -6.05 -10.50
CA GLY A 203 -10.67 -7.19 -11.29
C GLY A 203 -10.46 -8.49 -10.52
N GLU A 204 -9.60 -9.33 -11.08
CA GLU A 204 -9.24 -10.63 -10.53
C GLU A 204 -7.73 -10.69 -10.28
N VAL A 205 -7.33 -11.06 -9.07
CA VAL A 205 -5.94 -11.28 -8.69
C VAL A 205 -5.64 -12.77 -8.65
N GLY A 206 -4.53 -13.18 -9.25
CA GLY A 206 -4.09 -14.58 -9.24
C GLY A 206 -2.57 -14.70 -9.06
N LEU A 207 -2.11 -15.92 -8.83
CA LEU A 207 -0.68 -16.23 -8.75
C LEU A 207 -0.13 -16.69 -10.10
N ARG A 208 1.00 -16.11 -10.50
CA ARG A 208 1.77 -16.55 -11.66
C ARG A 208 3.18 -16.92 -11.24
N PHE A 209 3.61 -18.12 -11.60
CA PHE A 209 5.01 -18.51 -11.44
C PHE A 209 5.86 -17.81 -12.50
N ILE A 210 6.82 -17.00 -12.06
CA ILE A 210 7.79 -16.33 -12.89
C ILE A 210 9.13 -17.01 -12.68
N GLU A 211 9.52 -17.79 -13.68
CA GLU A 211 10.81 -18.47 -13.70
C GLU A 211 11.95 -17.46 -13.84
N ASN A 212 13.01 -17.68 -13.07
CA ASN A 212 14.25 -16.94 -13.17
C ASN A 212 14.93 -17.30 -14.50
N ILE A 213 15.42 -16.27 -15.16
CA ILE A 213 16.18 -16.40 -16.39
C ILE A 213 17.61 -16.04 -16.05
N ASP A 214 18.53 -16.94 -16.36
CA ASP A 214 19.95 -16.66 -16.33
C ASP A 214 20.25 -15.54 -17.33
N TRP A 215 20.82 -14.42 -16.86
CA TRP A 215 20.99 -13.23 -17.68
C TRP A 215 22.04 -13.40 -18.77
N ASP A 216 23.03 -14.27 -18.55
CA ASP A 216 24.17 -14.49 -19.44
C ASP A 216 23.81 -15.48 -20.56
N THR A 217 23.05 -16.52 -20.22
CA THR A 217 22.70 -17.60 -21.16
C THR A 217 21.28 -17.49 -21.70
N GLY A 218 20.41 -16.69 -21.05
CA GLY A 218 18.99 -16.62 -21.36
C GLY A 218 18.21 -17.90 -21.02
N GLN A 219 18.85 -18.87 -20.36
CA GLN A 219 18.24 -20.14 -20.03
C GLN A 219 17.36 -20.05 -18.79
N ARG A 220 16.30 -20.87 -18.81
CA ARG A 220 15.39 -21.14 -17.71
C ARG A 220 16.01 -22.20 -16.81
N ASN A 221 16.11 -21.93 -15.51
CA ASN A 221 16.81 -22.79 -14.57
C ASN A 221 15.87 -23.57 -13.64
N GLY A 222 14.55 -23.56 -13.87
CA GLY A 222 13.56 -24.22 -13.03
C GLY A 222 13.28 -23.52 -11.69
N HIS A 223 14.09 -22.53 -11.32
CA HIS A 223 13.87 -21.72 -10.12
C HIS A 223 13.05 -20.48 -10.47
N GLY A 224 12.29 -19.94 -9.52
CA GLY A 224 11.45 -18.78 -9.79
C GLY A 224 10.75 -18.30 -8.54
N ARG A 225 9.72 -17.47 -8.74
CA ARG A 225 8.89 -16.94 -7.67
C ARG A 225 7.44 -16.84 -8.10
N TYR A 226 6.53 -16.90 -7.14
CA TYR A 226 5.13 -16.59 -7.38
C TYR A 226 4.91 -15.08 -7.28
N GLN A 227 4.42 -14.49 -8.36
CA GLN A 227 4.03 -13.10 -8.45
C GLN A 227 2.51 -12.98 -8.49
N MET A 228 1.97 -12.03 -7.73
CA MET A 228 0.53 -11.72 -7.77
C MET A 228 0.24 -10.77 -8.91
N TRP A 229 -0.68 -11.15 -9.80
CA TRP A 229 -1.05 -10.38 -10.98
C TRP A 229 -2.53 -10.04 -10.92
N LEU A 230 -2.85 -8.78 -11.17
CA LEU A 230 -4.19 -8.32 -11.49
C LEU A 230 -4.21 -7.94 -12.96
N ARG A 231 -4.99 -8.67 -13.77
CA ARG A 231 -5.09 -8.42 -15.21
C ARG A 231 -6.05 -7.27 -15.51
N VAL A 232 -5.61 -6.30 -16.30
CA VAL A 232 -6.41 -5.15 -16.75
C VAL A 232 -6.57 -5.22 -18.27
N THR A 233 -7.81 -5.44 -18.70
CA THR A 233 -8.22 -5.56 -20.11
C THR A 233 -9.13 -4.43 -20.56
N ASP A 234 -9.69 -3.65 -19.63
CA ASP A 234 -10.56 -2.50 -19.91
C ASP A 234 -10.10 -1.30 -19.05
N PRO A 235 -9.91 -0.10 -19.65
CA PRO A 235 -9.54 1.09 -18.88
C PRO A 235 -10.54 1.44 -17.77
N ALA A 236 -11.83 1.10 -17.92
CA ALA A 236 -12.86 1.33 -16.91
C ALA A 236 -12.62 0.57 -15.60
N GLN A 237 -11.77 -0.46 -15.62
CA GLN A 237 -11.35 -1.18 -14.41
C GLN A 237 -10.51 -0.32 -13.47
N VAL A 238 -9.81 0.71 -13.98
CA VAL A 238 -8.82 1.48 -13.21
C VAL A 238 -9.32 2.90 -13.01
N ARG A 239 -9.22 3.38 -11.77
CA ARG A 239 -9.52 4.76 -11.38
C ARG A 239 -8.31 5.35 -10.68
N VAL A 240 -7.95 6.58 -11.02
CA VAL A 240 -6.89 7.31 -10.33
C VAL A 240 -7.54 8.09 -9.18
N VAL A 241 -7.06 7.88 -7.96
CA VAL A 241 -7.56 8.60 -6.78
C VAL A 241 -7.10 10.06 -6.82
N GLY A 242 -8.02 10.98 -6.47
CA GLY A 242 -7.71 12.41 -6.36
C GLY A 242 -7.59 13.14 -7.70
N THR A 243 -8.13 12.57 -8.78
CA THR A 243 -8.37 13.28 -10.04
C THR A 243 -9.87 13.46 -10.24
N GLU A 244 -10.43 14.47 -9.57
CA GLU A 244 -11.70 15.11 -9.96
C GLU A 244 -11.39 16.44 -10.65
#